data_AF-A0A7K1YB18-F1
#
_entry.id   AF-A0A7K1YB18-F1
#
_cell.length_a   1.000
_cell.length_b   1.000
_cell.length_c   1.000
_cell.angle_alpha   90.00
_cell.angle_beta   90.00
_cell.angle_gamma   90.00
#
_symmetry.space_group_name_H-M   'P 1'
#
loop_
_entity.id
_entity.type
_entity.pdbx_description
1 polymer ?
#
loop_
_entity_poly.entity_id
_entity_poly.type
_entity_poly.pdbx_seq_one_letter_code
_entity_poly.pdbx_strand_id
1 'polypeptide(L)'
;MLRAFTITFIFSAIVTLANAQTITHARFKISNRNDGIQSVELLIDDRFYIGLTGNGGVDYIQLTTRTPLAVEDMDNLGMPLTWYDQSDIHDIPGKIKSIGGIQIVYNNVFDIHERKGTLKSIGDIPISYYNVFDIHDPQGKVKSIGKIQIEYYNAFDSKELFGRIKSIKGNSRDFAVVAGR
;
A
#
# COMPACT_ATOMS: atom_id res chain seq x y z
N MET A 1 -37.61 16.45 -57.13
CA MET A 1 -37.32 17.08 -55.82
C MET A 1 -37.36 16.00 -54.76
N LEU A 2 -36.19 15.53 -54.31
CA LEU A 2 -36.06 14.48 -53.29
C LEU A 2 -35.93 15.17 -51.92
N ARG A 3 -36.84 14.89 -50.97
CA ARG A 3 -36.76 15.42 -49.60
C ARG A 3 -35.93 14.47 -48.74
N ALA A 4 -34.82 14.97 -48.18
CA ALA A 4 -33.99 14.23 -47.22
C ALA A 4 -34.69 14.22 -45.84
N PHE A 5 -34.85 13.03 -45.27
CA PHE A 5 -35.29 12.82 -43.89
C PHE A 5 -34.06 12.72 -43.00
N THR A 6 -33.94 13.59 -42.01
CA THR A 6 -32.86 13.54 -41.00
C THR A 6 -33.38 12.77 -39.78
N ILE A 7 -32.76 11.63 -39.48
CA ILE A 7 -33.04 10.85 -38.26
C ILE A 7 -32.00 11.24 -37.21
N THR A 8 -32.44 11.88 -36.13
CA THR A 8 -31.59 12.23 -35.00
C THR A 8 -31.59 11.08 -33.99
N PHE A 9 -30.46 10.38 -33.85
CA PHE A 9 -30.23 9.45 -32.75
C PHE A 9 -29.75 10.21 -31.52
N ILE A 10 -30.53 10.19 -30.44
CA ILE A 10 -30.09 10.68 -29.13
C ILE A 10 -29.47 9.50 -28.38
N PHE A 11 -28.14 9.47 -28.26
CA PHE A 11 -27.44 8.60 -27.34
C PHE A 11 -27.56 9.20 -25.93
N SER A 12 -28.41 8.63 -25.08
CA SER A 12 -28.39 8.90 -23.64
C SER A 12 -27.34 8.00 -23.01
N ALA A 13 -26.16 8.54 -22.75
CA ALA A 13 -25.15 7.87 -21.95
C ALA A 13 -25.48 8.06 -20.47
N ILE A 14 -26.01 7.02 -19.83
CA ILE A 14 -26.11 6.95 -18.37
C ILE A 14 -24.71 6.64 -17.85
N VAL A 15 -24.00 7.67 -17.40
CA VAL A 15 -22.73 7.51 -16.67
C VAL A 15 -23.08 7.18 -15.23
N THR A 16 -22.99 5.90 -14.85
CA THR A 16 -23.00 5.50 -13.45
C THR A 16 -21.66 5.86 -12.83
N LEU A 17 -21.64 6.88 -11.97
CA LEU A 17 -20.51 7.20 -11.11
C LEU A 17 -20.39 6.09 -10.05
N ALA A 18 -19.59 5.06 -10.33
CA ALA A 18 -19.18 4.12 -9.30
C ALA A 18 -18.30 4.87 -8.29
N ASN A 19 -18.69 4.90 -7.01
CA ASN A 19 -17.82 5.43 -5.98
C ASN A 19 -16.56 4.56 -5.90
N ALA A 20 -15.39 5.17 -6.07
CA ALA A 20 -14.12 4.47 -5.89
C ALA A 20 -13.92 4.12 -4.41
N GLN A 21 -13.47 2.89 -4.13
CA GLN A 21 -13.10 2.46 -2.79
C GLN A 21 -11.99 3.37 -2.23
N THR A 22 -12.10 3.72 -0.96
CA THR A 22 -11.22 4.70 -0.31
C THR A 22 -10.53 4.10 0.91
N ILE A 23 -9.21 4.26 0.97
CA ILE A 23 -8.43 4.01 2.18
C ILE A 23 -8.68 5.18 3.15
N THR A 24 -9.58 4.96 4.09
CA THR A 24 -9.96 5.97 5.10
C THR A 24 -8.91 6.11 6.19
N HIS A 25 -8.30 4.99 6.60
CA HIS A 25 -7.14 5.01 7.49
C HIS A 25 -6.05 4.06 6.99
N ALA A 26 -4.79 4.45 7.18
CA ALA A 26 -3.66 3.54 7.02
C ALA A 26 -2.62 3.76 8.12
N ARG A 27 -2.27 2.66 8.79
CA ARG A 27 -1.25 2.61 9.83
C ARG A 27 -0.16 1.65 9.43
N PHE A 28 1.06 2.16 9.30
CA PHE A 28 2.23 1.37 8.99
C PHE A 28 3.08 1.21 10.25
N LYS A 29 3.50 -0.02 10.53
CA LYS A 29 4.46 -0.31 11.59
C LYS A 29 5.81 -0.62 10.95
N ILE A 30 6.84 0.13 11.32
CA ILE A 30 8.22 -0.07 10.86
C ILE A 30 9.11 -0.48 12.03
N SER A 31 10.17 -1.25 11.79
CA SER A 31 11.08 -1.60 12.88
C SER A 31 12.02 -0.43 13.21
N ASN A 32 12.29 -0.22 14.49
CA ASN A 32 13.36 0.68 14.91
C ASN A 32 14.77 0.12 14.63
N ARG A 33 14.91 -1.20 14.47
CA ARG A 33 16.21 -1.87 14.31
C ARG A 33 16.36 -2.54 12.96
N ASN A 34 15.34 -3.28 12.53
CA ASN A 34 15.37 -4.05 11.29
C ASN A 34 14.95 -3.18 10.11
N ASP A 35 15.06 -3.75 8.92
CA ASP A 35 14.70 -3.07 7.67
C ASP A 35 13.22 -3.28 7.35
N GLY A 36 12.69 -2.37 6.52
CA GLY A 36 11.36 -2.49 5.95
C GLY A 36 10.18 -2.28 6.92
N ILE A 37 9.00 -2.64 6.41
CA ILE A 37 7.71 -2.56 7.09
C ILE A 37 7.45 -3.88 7.82
N GLN A 38 7.03 -3.82 9.07
CA GLN A 38 6.64 -4.99 9.86
C GLN A 38 5.18 -5.40 9.60
N SER A 39 4.29 -4.42 9.51
CA SER A 39 2.87 -4.64 9.22
C SER A 39 2.21 -3.37 8.69
N VAL A 40 1.07 -3.54 8.02
CA VAL A 40 0.17 -2.47 7.58
C VAL A 40 -1.23 -2.80 8.07
N GLU A 41 -1.94 -1.81 8.58
CA GLU A 41 -3.36 -1.90 8.88
C GLU A 41 -4.09 -0.84 8.04
N LEU A 42 -5.06 -1.28 7.25
CA LEU A 42 -5.89 -0.43 6.40
C LEU A 42 -7.32 -0.44 6.93
N LEU A 43 -7.96 0.73 6.99
CA LEU A 43 -9.42 0.85 7.08
C LEU A 43 -9.95 1.32 5.73
N ILE A 44 -10.75 0.49 5.08
CA ILE A 44 -11.33 0.79 3.77
C ILE A 44 -12.82 1.08 3.94
N ASP A 45 -13.27 2.18 3.33
CA ASP A 45 -14.64 2.67 3.32
C ASP A 45 -15.28 2.77 4.73
N ASP A 46 -14.47 3.11 5.74
CA ASP A 46 -14.84 3.15 7.18
C ASP A 46 -15.50 1.86 7.70
N ARG A 47 -15.26 0.74 7.01
CA ARG A 47 -15.99 -0.51 7.24
C ARG A 47 -15.09 -1.72 7.43
N PHE A 48 -14.00 -1.81 6.68
CA PHE A 48 -13.17 -3.01 6.63
C PHE A 48 -11.76 -2.75 7.13
N TYR A 49 -11.41 -3.38 8.24
CA TYR A 49 -10.02 -3.47 8.65
C TYR A 49 -9.34 -4.65 7.97
N ILE A 50 -8.21 -4.36 7.32
CA ILE A 50 -7.35 -5.38 6.72
C ILE A 50 -5.94 -5.20 7.26
N GLY A 51 -5.49 -6.21 7.99
CA GLY A 51 -4.12 -6.33 8.46
C GLY A 51 -3.26 -7.08 7.44
N LEU A 52 -2.15 -6.48 7.06
CA LEU A 52 -1.13 -7.09 6.20
C LEU A 52 0.17 -7.26 6.98
N THR A 53 0.82 -8.39 6.78
CA THR A 53 2.19 -8.63 7.23
C THR A 53 3.17 -7.85 6.37
N GLY A 54 4.36 -7.55 6.91
CA GLY A 54 5.45 -6.90 6.15
C GLY A 54 5.89 -7.63 4.89
N ASN A 55 5.61 -8.93 4.81
CA ASN A 55 5.90 -9.76 3.65
C ASN A 55 4.76 -9.77 2.61
N GLY A 56 3.67 -9.03 2.83
CA GLY A 56 2.56 -8.95 1.87
C GLY A 56 1.53 -10.09 1.98
N GLY A 57 1.57 -10.89 3.04
CA GLY A 57 0.46 -11.80 3.38
C GLY A 57 -0.64 -11.07 4.16
N VAL A 58 -1.88 -11.53 4.06
CA VAL A 58 -2.99 -11.05 4.89
C VAL A 58 -2.90 -11.70 6.28
N ASP A 59 -2.91 -10.88 7.32
CA ASP A 59 -2.91 -11.32 8.72
C ASP A 59 -4.35 -11.49 9.23
N TYR A 60 -5.20 -10.49 9.00
CA TYR A 60 -6.60 -10.52 9.40
C TYR A 60 -7.47 -9.64 8.51
N ILE A 61 -8.77 -9.97 8.50
CA ILE A 61 -9.83 -9.18 7.87
C ILE A 61 -10.98 -9.11 8.86
N GLN A 62 -11.51 -7.92 9.11
CA GLN A 62 -12.65 -7.76 10.00
C GLN A 62 -13.47 -6.50 9.69
N LEU A 63 -14.72 -6.48 10.11
CA LEU A 63 -15.53 -5.27 10.14
C LEU A 63 -15.08 -4.34 11.27
N THR A 64 -15.45 -3.06 11.20
CA THR A 64 -15.28 -2.11 12.32
C THR A 64 -16.02 -2.53 13.59
N THR A 65 -17.05 -3.36 13.46
CA THR A 65 -17.74 -4.03 14.57
C THR A 65 -16.94 -5.18 15.20
N ARG A 66 -15.70 -5.41 14.75
CA ARG A 66 -14.80 -6.50 15.16
C ARG A 66 -15.31 -7.90 14.82
N THR A 67 -16.17 -8.00 13.81
CA THR A 67 -16.59 -9.28 13.25
C THR A 67 -15.48 -9.77 12.30
N PRO A 68 -14.79 -10.88 12.58
CA PRO A 68 -13.84 -11.46 11.63
C PRO A 68 -14.53 -11.85 10.33
N LEU A 69 -13.83 -11.71 9.22
CA LEU A 69 -14.31 -12.11 7.89
C LEU A 69 -13.32 -13.08 7.25
N ALA A 70 -13.85 -14.04 6.50
CA ALA A 70 -13.07 -14.85 5.59
C ALA A 70 -12.81 -14.08 4.29
N VAL A 71 -11.86 -14.58 3.49
CA VAL A 71 -11.58 -14.03 2.15
C VAL A 71 -12.81 -14.10 1.24
N GLU A 72 -13.54 -15.23 1.27
CA GLU A 72 -14.75 -15.44 0.45
C GLU A 72 -15.86 -14.42 0.77
N ASP A 73 -15.93 -13.95 2.02
CA ASP A 73 -16.86 -12.89 2.41
C ASP A 73 -16.54 -11.57 1.69
N MET A 74 -15.27 -11.30 1.42
CA MET A 74 -14.85 -10.07 0.75
C MET A 74 -15.29 -10.03 -0.72
N ASP A 75 -15.23 -11.15 -1.42
CA ASP A 75 -15.72 -11.27 -2.80
C ASP A 75 -17.22 -10.95 -2.86
N ASN A 76 -18.00 -11.56 -1.96
CA ASN A 76 -19.44 -11.33 -1.85
C ASN A 76 -19.81 -9.88 -1.48
N LEU A 77 -18.89 -9.17 -0.83
CA LEU A 77 -19.05 -7.78 -0.43
C LEU A 77 -18.53 -6.78 -1.49
N GLY A 78 -18.12 -7.27 -2.67
CA GLY A 78 -17.63 -6.43 -3.76
C GLY A 78 -16.22 -5.89 -3.53
N MET A 79 -15.45 -6.53 -2.65
CA MET A 79 -14.07 -6.19 -2.33
C MET A 79 -13.14 -7.36 -2.55
N PRO A 80 -13.07 -7.92 -3.76
CA PRO A 80 -12.30 -9.14 -3.97
C PRO A 80 -10.82 -8.95 -3.64
N LEU A 81 -10.24 -9.92 -2.96
CA LEU A 81 -8.80 -9.95 -2.73
C LEU A 81 -8.16 -10.74 -3.86
N THR A 82 -7.06 -10.23 -4.40
CA THR A 82 -6.27 -10.95 -5.41
C THR A 82 -4.84 -11.11 -4.94
N TRP A 83 -4.14 -12.10 -5.48
CA TRP A 83 -2.76 -12.39 -5.16
C TRP A 83 -1.92 -12.46 -6.42
N TYR A 84 -0.64 -12.15 -6.27
CA TYR A 84 0.34 -12.45 -7.28
C TYR A 84 0.48 -13.96 -7.43
N ASP A 85 0.45 -14.45 -8.67
CA ASP A 85 0.57 -15.88 -8.98
C ASP A 85 1.71 -16.15 -9.96
N GLN A 86 1.79 -17.37 -10.48
CA GLN A 86 2.88 -17.77 -11.38
C GLN A 86 2.83 -17.07 -12.75
N SER A 87 1.69 -16.51 -13.13
CA SER A 87 1.55 -15.72 -14.36
C SER A 87 2.15 -14.32 -14.22
N ASP A 88 2.31 -13.83 -12.99
CA ASP A 88 2.99 -12.58 -12.67
C ASP A 88 4.51 -12.77 -12.64
N ILE A 89 5.09 -13.07 -13.81
CA ILE A 89 6.47 -13.54 -13.98
C ILE A 89 7.57 -12.61 -13.43
N HIS A 90 7.24 -11.34 -13.19
CA HIS A 90 8.18 -10.35 -12.67
C HIS A 90 8.07 -10.15 -11.16
N ASP A 91 6.95 -10.56 -10.57
CA ASP A 91 6.60 -10.31 -9.18
C ASP A 91 6.85 -11.55 -8.30
N ILE A 92 6.47 -11.47 -7.02
CA ILE A 92 6.64 -12.57 -6.07
C ILE A 92 5.28 -13.20 -5.79
N PRO A 93 5.07 -14.47 -6.19
CA PRO A 93 3.81 -15.17 -5.95
C PRO A 93 3.46 -15.27 -4.45
N GLY A 94 2.16 -15.30 -4.16
CA GLY A 94 1.60 -15.45 -2.82
C GLY A 94 1.46 -14.14 -2.03
N LYS A 95 1.95 -13.02 -2.56
CA LYS A 95 1.69 -11.69 -1.99
C LYS A 95 0.33 -11.17 -2.41
N ILE A 96 -0.36 -10.45 -1.54
CA ILE A 96 -1.60 -9.76 -1.90
C ILE A 96 -1.31 -8.72 -2.99
N LYS A 97 -2.12 -8.74 -4.06
CA LYS A 97 -2.00 -7.90 -5.25
C LYS A 97 -3.04 -6.78 -5.26
N SER A 98 -4.26 -7.06 -4.82
CA SER A 98 -5.29 -6.03 -4.67
C SER A 98 -6.29 -6.35 -3.56
N ILE A 99 -6.95 -5.29 -3.08
CA ILE A 99 -8.13 -5.34 -2.24
C ILE A 99 -9.21 -4.52 -2.95
N GLY A 100 -10.18 -5.21 -3.54
CA GLY A 100 -11.10 -4.60 -4.52
C GLY A 100 -10.33 -3.84 -5.61
N GLY A 101 -10.59 -2.55 -5.74
CA GLY A 101 -9.92 -1.65 -6.69
C GLY A 101 -8.56 -1.11 -6.23
N ILE A 102 -8.17 -1.32 -4.97
CA ILE A 102 -6.90 -0.81 -4.42
C ILE A 102 -5.77 -1.77 -4.77
N GLN A 103 -4.80 -1.31 -5.55
CA GLN A 103 -3.62 -2.09 -5.94
C GLN A 103 -2.54 -2.06 -4.85
N ILE A 104 -1.85 -3.19 -4.66
CA ILE A 104 -0.71 -3.33 -3.75
C ILE A 104 0.48 -3.78 -4.58
N VAL A 105 1.46 -2.89 -4.73
CA VAL A 105 2.60 -3.10 -5.61
C VAL A 105 3.85 -3.34 -4.78
N TYR A 106 4.70 -4.25 -5.23
CA TYR A 106 6.00 -4.53 -4.60
C TYR A 106 7.14 -4.20 -5.56
N ASN A 107 8.31 -3.88 -5.00
CA ASN A 107 9.52 -3.73 -5.77
C ASN A 107 9.88 -5.08 -6.42
N ASN A 108 10.10 -5.08 -7.73
CA ASN A 108 10.27 -6.30 -8.50
C ASN A 108 11.61 -6.31 -9.25
N VAL A 109 11.77 -7.19 -10.25
CA VAL A 109 13.05 -7.35 -10.97
C VAL A 109 13.49 -6.10 -11.74
N PHE A 110 12.58 -5.16 -12.01
CA PHE A 110 12.89 -3.90 -12.70
C PHE A 110 13.32 -2.79 -11.74
N ASP A 111 13.08 -2.94 -10.44
CA ASP A 111 13.46 -1.98 -9.40
C ASP A 111 14.90 -2.29 -8.92
N ILE A 112 15.87 -2.16 -9.82
CA ILE A 112 17.25 -2.65 -9.65
C ILE A 112 18.03 -2.02 -8.47
N HIS A 113 17.55 -0.89 -7.95
CA HIS A 113 18.15 -0.21 -6.81
C HIS A 113 17.40 -0.49 -5.49
N GLU A 114 16.24 -1.15 -5.57
CA GLU A 114 15.39 -1.44 -4.43
C GLU A 114 15.50 -2.93 -4.04
N ARG A 115 15.16 -3.22 -2.78
CA ARG A 115 15.12 -4.60 -2.31
C ARG A 115 13.88 -5.29 -2.88
N LYS A 116 14.08 -6.28 -3.75
CA LYS A 116 12.99 -7.10 -4.33
C LYS A 116 12.03 -7.62 -3.25
N GLY A 117 10.74 -7.48 -3.48
CA GLY A 117 9.66 -7.96 -2.63
C GLY A 117 9.22 -7.02 -1.51
N THR A 118 9.90 -5.88 -1.33
CA THR A 118 9.45 -4.82 -0.41
C THR A 118 8.25 -4.07 -0.99
N LEU A 119 7.36 -3.54 -0.14
CA LEU A 119 6.20 -2.78 -0.59
C LEU A 119 6.62 -1.50 -1.32
N LYS A 120 6.10 -1.27 -2.50
CA LYS A 120 6.34 -0.09 -3.34
C LYS A 120 5.19 0.92 -3.25
N SER A 121 3.94 0.44 -3.23
CA SER A 121 2.78 1.29 -3.00
C SER A 121 1.55 0.50 -2.54
N ILE A 122 0.60 1.21 -1.93
CA ILE A 122 -0.75 0.73 -1.62
C ILE A 122 -1.73 1.81 -2.12
N GLY A 123 -2.46 1.54 -3.20
CA GLY A 123 -3.20 2.56 -3.94
C GLY A 123 -2.29 3.74 -4.29
N ASP A 124 -2.74 4.94 -3.92
CA ASP A 124 -2.01 6.20 -4.14
C ASP A 124 -0.97 6.52 -3.05
N ILE A 125 -0.65 5.57 -2.17
CA ILE A 125 0.35 5.74 -1.11
C ILE A 125 1.69 5.16 -1.59
N PRO A 126 2.62 5.98 -2.11
CA PRO A 126 3.96 5.52 -2.48
C PRO A 126 4.81 5.22 -1.25
N ILE A 127 5.75 4.28 -1.37
CA ILE A 127 6.69 3.91 -0.31
C ILE A 127 8.09 3.92 -0.92
N SER A 128 9.02 4.60 -0.25
CA SER A 128 10.42 4.67 -0.66
C SER A 128 11.35 4.17 0.43
N TYR A 129 12.50 3.62 0.04
CA TYR A 129 13.52 3.12 0.94
C TYR A 129 14.82 3.90 0.74
N TYR A 130 15.68 3.88 1.75
CA TYR A 130 17.08 4.25 1.58
C TYR A 130 17.77 3.18 0.75
N ASN A 131 18.43 3.57 -0.34
CA ASN A 131 19.01 2.64 -1.30
C ASN A 131 20.50 2.91 -1.53
N VAL A 132 21.05 2.30 -2.58
CA VAL A 132 22.49 2.38 -2.89
C VAL A 132 23.01 3.80 -3.11
N PHE A 133 22.12 4.76 -3.42
CA PHE A 133 22.50 6.16 -3.61
C PHE A 133 22.55 6.94 -2.30
N ASP A 134 21.94 6.44 -1.22
CA ASP A 134 21.96 7.06 0.10
C ASP A 134 23.17 6.60 0.92
N ILE A 135 24.38 6.93 0.45
CA ILE A 135 25.65 6.36 0.92
C ILE A 135 25.96 6.56 2.42
N HIS A 136 25.31 7.52 3.07
CA HIS A 136 25.51 7.83 4.49
C HIS A 136 24.39 7.32 5.38
N ASP A 137 23.29 6.85 4.78
CA ASP A 137 22.07 6.47 5.48
C ASP A 137 21.95 4.93 5.59
N PRO A 138 21.12 4.44 6.51
CA PRO A 138 20.90 3.00 6.67
C PRO A 138 20.07 2.42 5.52
N GLN A 139 20.76 1.81 4.55
CA GLN A 139 20.14 1.16 3.39
C GLN A 139 19.09 0.11 3.79
N GLY A 140 18.03 -0.01 2.99
CA GLY A 140 16.91 -0.92 3.20
C GLY A 140 15.85 -0.42 4.17
N LYS A 141 16.11 0.67 4.91
CA LYS A 141 15.12 1.27 5.81
C LYS A 141 14.11 2.12 5.05
N VAL A 142 12.89 2.19 5.57
CA VAL A 142 11.79 2.95 4.97
C VAL A 142 12.09 4.44 5.10
N LYS A 143 12.28 5.12 3.97
CA LYS A 143 12.58 6.55 3.90
C LYS A 143 11.30 7.40 3.96
N SER A 144 10.27 6.98 3.23
CA SER A 144 8.97 7.67 3.24
C SER A 144 7.80 6.74 2.96
N ILE A 145 6.62 7.11 3.45
CA ILE A 145 5.33 6.47 3.18
C ILE A 145 4.32 7.59 2.92
N GLY A 146 3.91 7.76 1.67
CA GLY A 146 3.12 8.91 1.21
C GLY A 146 3.80 10.22 1.61
N LYS A 147 3.07 11.07 2.34
CA LYS A 147 3.59 12.35 2.86
C LYS A 147 4.46 12.23 4.12
N ILE A 148 4.54 11.04 4.73
CA ILE A 148 5.28 10.82 5.98
C ILE A 148 6.74 10.57 5.67
N GLN A 149 7.61 11.33 6.33
CA GLN A 149 9.07 11.23 6.22
C GLN A 149 9.64 10.57 7.48
N ILE A 150 10.54 9.61 7.30
CA ILE A 150 11.22 8.91 8.39
C ILE A 150 12.71 9.21 8.30
N GLU A 151 13.24 9.82 9.35
CA GLU A 151 14.68 10.10 9.47
C GLU A 151 15.32 9.09 10.41
N TYR A 152 16.51 8.62 10.06
CA TYR A 152 17.33 7.75 10.89
C TYR A 152 18.62 8.45 11.29
N TYR A 153 19.23 7.99 12.37
CA TYR A 153 20.60 8.35 12.66
C TYR A 153 21.53 7.74 11.61
N ASN A 154 22.41 8.57 11.05
CA ASN A 154 23.20 8.22 9.88
C ASN A 154 24.71 8.29 10.19
N ALA A 155 25.56 8.18 9.17
CA ALA A 155 27.02 8.08 9.35
C ALA A 155 27.67 9.30 10.03
N PHE A 156 26.97 10.44 10.09
CA PHE A 156 27.44 11.67 10.76
C PHE A 156 26.97 11.78 12.22
N ASP A 157 26.10 10.88 12.66
CA ASP A 157 25.61 10.80 14.03
C ASP A 157 26.47 9.82 14.88
N SER A 158 26.09 9.61 16.14
CA SER A 158 26.72 8.59 17.00
C SER A 158 26.60 7.19 16.40
N LYS A 159 27.73 6.48 16.29
CA LYS A 159 27.81 5.11 15.78
C LYS A 159 26.85 4.14 16.51
N GLU A 160 26.61 4.35 17.81
CA GLU A 160 25.71 3.50 18.60
C GLU A 160 24.23 3.66 18.25
N LEU A 161 23.89 4.79 17.61
CA LEU A 161 22.54 5.14 17.20
C LEU A 161 22.29 4.85 15.71
N PHE A 162 23.33 4.61 14.91
CA PHE A 162 23.22 4.38 13.47
C PHE A 162 22.09 3.41 13.14
N GLY A 163 21.20 3.81 12.23
CA GLY A 163 20.07 3.01 11.78
C GLY A 163 18.85 3.02 12.70
N ARG A 164 18.91 3.66 13.88
CA ARG A 164 17.72 3.89 14.73
C ARG A 164 16.90 5.05 14.20
N ILE A 165 15.59 4.99 14.42
CA ILE A 165 14.69 6.08 14.05
C ILE A 165 15.06 7.31 14.87
N LYS A 166 15.31 8.40 14.17
CA LYS A 166 15.59 9.73 14.71
C LYS A 166 14.32 10.55 14.80
N SER A 167 13.50 10.54 13.76
CA SER A 167 12.21 11.22 13.76
C SER A 167 11.23 10.63 12.74
N ILE A 168 9.93 10.82 12.98
CA ILE A 168 8.85 10.54 12.03
C ILE A 168 8.00 11.80 11.92
N LYS A 169 7.90 12.39 10.72
CA LYS A 169 7.21 13.66 10.47
C LYS A 169 6.08 13.47 9.47
N GLY A 170 4.94 14.11 9.71
CA GLY A 170 3.77 14.07 8.82
C GLY A 170 2.65 13.11 9.22
N ASN A 171 2.78 12.45 10.40
CA ASN A 171 1.72 11.64 10.98
C ASN A 171 0.44 12.46 11.21
N SER A 172 -0.70 11.80 11.05
CA SER A 172 -2.04 12.32 11.32
C SER A 172 -2.89 11.22 11.94
N ARG A 173 -4.14 11.54 12.32
CA ARG A 173 -5.04 10.55 12.93
C ARG A 173 -5.31 9.37 12.00
N ASP A 174 -5.55 9.67 10.73
CA ASP A 174 -6.03 8.70 9.76
C ASP A 174 -4.87 8.11 8.93
N PHE A 175 -3.72 8.78 8.88
CA PHE A 175 -2.53 8.29 8.19
C PHE A 175 -1.30 8.39 9.09
N ALA A 176 -0.74 7.24 9.48
CA ALA A 176 0.33 7.20 10.48
C ALA A 176 1.37 6.10 10.22
N VAL A 177 2.62 6.41 10.59
CA VAL A 177 3.73 5.47 10.71
C VAL A 177 4.14 5.41 12.19
N VAL A 178 4.27 4.20 12.74
CA VAL A 178 4.68 3.97 14.11
C VAL A 178 5.91 3.08 14.18
N ALA A 179 6.79 3.37 15.14
CA ALA A 179 7.96 2.54 15.43
C ALA A 179 7.53 1.31 16.24
N GLY A 180 7.72 0.13 15.67
CA GLY A 180 7.71 -1.14 16.37
C GLY A 180 9.00 -1.38 17.14
N ARG A 181 8.89 -2.18 18.21
CA ARG A 181 10.06 -2.73 18.90
C ARG A 181 10.89 -3.62 17.98
#